data_AF-A0A396AP75-F1
#
_entry.id   AF-A0A396AP75-F1
#
_cell.length_a   1.000
_cell.length_b   1.000
_cell.length_c   1.000
_cell.angle_alpha   90.00
_cell.angle_beta   90.00
_cell.angle_gamma   90.00
#
_symmetry.space_group_name_H-M   'P 1'
#
loop_
_entity.id
_entity.type
_entity.pdbx_description
1 polymer ?
#
loop_
_entity_poly.entity_id
_entity_poly.type
_entity_poly.pdbx_seq_one_letter_code
_entity_poly.pdbx_strand_id
1 'polypeptide(L)'
;MFIDRASHACNTELVGLETIDLDKTIGIALDFAEKDGNTLVIVVGGPEASGMVLTDGNMQKHEVIAKWAMHGMIHTGTMIPMFSYGPGSEYLQGIIKNTDLFFHIKKLLFNEYM
;
A
#
# COMPACT_ATOMS: atom_id res chain seq x y z
N MET A 1 -0.93 -9.84 6.31
CA MET A 1 -0.32 -8.52 6.53
C MET A 1 -0.83 -8.01 7.86
N PHE A 2 0.04 -7.76 8.84
CA PHE A 2 -0.41 -7.44 10.20
C PHE A 2 -0.99 -6.03 10.34
N ILE A 3 -0.72 -5.10 9.40
CA ILE A 3 -1.35 -3.77 9.33
C ILE A 3 -2.88 -3.88 9.42
N ASP A 4 -3.47 -4.79 8.65
CA ASP A 4 -4.92 -5.04 8.61
C ASP A 4 -5.48 -5.47 9.98
N ARG A 5 -4.88 -6.53 10.55
CA ARG A 5 -5.28 -7.07 11.86
C ARG A 5 -5.05 -6.06 12.99
N ALA A 6 -3.97 -5.29 12.93
CA ALA A 6 -3.66 -4.25 13.89
C ALA A 6 -4.71 -3.13 13.84
N SER A 7 -5.18 -2.78 12.64
CA SER A 7 -6.28 -1.83 12.45
C SER A 7 -7.60 -2.36 13.03
N HIS A 8 -7.95 -3.63 12.77
CA HIS A 8 -9.12 -4.26 13.39
C HIS A 8 -9.05 -4.30 14.92
N ALA A 9 -7.85 -4.39 15.49
CA ALA A 9 -7.60 -4.33 16.92
C ALA A 9 -7.47 -2.90 17.48
N CYS A 10 -7.63 -1.87 16.64
CA CYS A 10 -7.46 -0.45 17.01
C CYS A 10 -6.08 -0.17 17.66
N ASN A 11 -5.04 -0.87 17.20
CA ASN A 11 -3.69 -0.76 17.76
C ASN A 11 -2.82 0.17 16.91
N THR A 12 -2.76 1.45 17.29
CA THR A 12 -2.02 2.49 16.56
C THR A 12 -0.53 2.18 16.44
N GLU A 13 0.08 1.72 17.53
CA GLU A 13 1.51 1.42 17.57
C GLU A 13 1.87 0.30 16.59
N LEU A 14 1.12 -0.80 16.62
CA LEU A 14 1.38 -1.93 15.74
C LEU A 14 1.10 -1.61 14.26
N VAL A 15 0.05 -0.83 13.96
CA VAL A 15 -0.17 -0.32 12.60
C VAL A 15 1.05 0.48 12.12
N GLY A 16 1.58 1.36 12.97
CA GLY A 16 2.77 2.17 12.66
C GLY A 16 4.00 1.31 12.41
N LEU A 17 4.31 0.37 13.32
CA LEU A 17 5.48 -0.51 13.20
C LEU A 17 5.43 -1.38 11.94
N GLU A 18 4.28 -1.99 11.64
CA GLU A 18 4.11 -2.82 10.45
C GLU A 18 4.15 -2.00 9.15
N THR A 19 3.71 -0.73 9.19
CA THR A 19 3.84 0.20 8.06
C THR A 19 5.31 0.56 7.82
N ILE A 20 6.09 0.77 8.88
CA ILE A 20 7.54 1.02 8.79
C ILE A 20 8.26 -0.20 8.21
N ASP A 21 7.89 -1.41 8.59
CA ASP A 21 8.52 -2.62 8.06
C ASP A 21 8.13 -2.90 6.59
N LEU A 22 6.90 -2.55 6.20
CA LEU A 22 6.50 -2.54 4.79
C LEU A 22 7.33 -1.53 3.99
N ASP A 23 7.51 -0.30 4.51
CA ASP A 23 8.31 0.75 3.86
C ASP A 23 9.77 0.32 3.62
N LYS A 24 10.42 -0.28 4.62
CA LYS A 24 11.77 -0.86 4.47
C LYS A 24 11.80 -1.95 3.39
N THR A 25 10.77 -2.80 3.33
CA THR A 25 10.67 -3.86 2.32
C THR A 25 10.51 -3.29 0.92
N ILE A 26 9.72 -2.22 0.77
CA ILE A 26 9.58 -1.49 -0.49
C ILE A 26 10.94 -0.91 -0.90
N GLY A 27 11.70 -0.32 0.02
CA GLY A 27 13.06 0.17 -0.25
C GLY A 27 13.97 -0.90 -0.86
N ILE A 28 13.95 -2.12 -0.32
CA ILE A 28 14.73 -3.25 -0.87
C ILE A 28 14.28 -3.60 -2.30
N ALA A 29 12.97 -3.61 -2.56
CA ALA A 29 12.44 -3.89 -3.90
C ALA A 29 12.79 -2.80 -4.92
N LEU A 30 12.77 -1.53 -4.50
CA LEU A 30 13.17 -0.40 -5.34
C LEU A 30 14.67 -0.42 -5.66
N ASP A 31 15.52 -0.69 -4.66
CA ASP A 31 16.98 -0.86 -4.85
C ASP A 31 17.30 -1.96 -5.85
N PHE A 32 16.54 -3.07 -5.81
CA PHE A 32 16.67 -4.15 -6.79
C PHE A 32 16.24 -3.69 -8.17
N ALA A 33 15.08 -3.03 -8.29
CA ALA A 33 14.54 -2.61 -9.57
C ALA A 33 15.42 -1.56 -10.27
N GLU A 34 16.02 -0.64 -9.51
CA GLU A 34 16.97 0.34 -10.04
C GLU A 34 18.23 -0.32 -10.60
N LYS A 35 18.77 -1.34 -9.90
CA LYS A 35 19.97 -2.07 -10.35
C LYS A 35 19.71 -2.96 -11.56
N ASP A 36 18.53 -3.59 -11.61
CA ASP A 36 18.15 -4.49 -12.70
C ASP A 36 17.75 -3.73 -13.97
N GLY A 37 17.09 -2.57 -13.83
CA GLY A 37 16.66 -1.72 -14.94
C GLY A 37 15.51 -2.29 -15.79
N ASN A 38 15.09 -3.54 -15.57
CA ASN A 38 14.01 -4.21 -16.29
C ASN A 38 12.97 -4.83 -15.32
N THR A 39 12.83 -4.23 -14.14
CA THR A 39 11.91 -4.67 -13.10
C THR A 39 10.85 -3.61 -12.84
N LEU A 40 9.59 -4.04 -12.83
CA LEU A 40 8.44 -3.24 -12.42
C LEU A 40 8.06 -3.59 -10.98
N VAL A 41 8.01 -2.58 -10.11
CA VAL A 41 7.51 -2.70 -8.73
C VAL A 41 6.13 -2.10 -8.66
N ILE A 42 5.18 -2.84 -8.09
CA ILE A 42 3.80 -2.38 -7.84
C ILE A 42 3.51 -2.55 -6.34
N VAL A 43 3.09 -1.47 -5.69
CA VAL A 43 2.67 -1.45 -4.29
C VAL A 43 1.20 -1.06 -4.25
N VAL A 44 0.37 -1.96 -3.74
CA VAL A 44 -1.07 -1.75 -3.60
C VAL A 44 -1.57 -2.41 -2.32
N GLY A 45 -2.47 -1.73 -1.60
CA GLY A 45 -3.12 -2.29 -0.43
C GLY A 45 -4.30 -3.20 -0.78
N GLY A 46 -4.69 -4.03 0.19
CA GLY A 46 -6.01 -4.65 0.21
C GLY A 46 -7.09 -3.62 0.64
N PRO A 47 -8.30 -4.06 0.99
CA PRO A 47 -9.33 -3.15 1.52
C PRO A 47 -8.87 -2.45 2.80
N GLU A 48 -9.29 -1.19 3.00
CA GLU A 48 -9.03 -0.46 4.24
C GLU A 48 -9.77 -1.14 5.41
N ALA A 49 -9.15 -1.13 6.58
CA ALA A 49 -9.68 -1.79 7.78
C ALA A 49 -10.08 -0.77 8.84
N SER A 50 -11.34 -0.85 9.28
CA SER A 50 -11.89 -0.17 10.46
C SER A 50 -12.00 1.37 10.40
N GLY A 51 -11.69 2.01 9.27
CA GLY A 51 -11.86 3.45 9.08
C GLY A 51 -10.91 4.27 9.94
N MET A 52 -9.61 3.97 9.88
CA MET A 52 -8.59 4.66 10.67
C MET A 52 -8.43 6.13 10.24
N VAL A 53 -8.36 7.02 11.22
CA VAL A 53 -8.12 8.46 11.03
C VAL A 53 -7.04 8.91 12.01
N LEU A 54 -6.03 9.60 11.51
CA LEU A 54 -5.05 10.29 12.35
C LEU A 54 -5.67 11.59 12.87
N THR A 55 -5.75 11.73 14.19
CA THR A 55 -6.43 12.86 14.83
C THR A 55 -5.49 13.82 15.54
N ASP A 56 -4.29 13.36 15.89
CA ASP A 56 -3.25 14.17 16.51
C ASP A 56 -1.90 13.44 16.39
N GLY A 57 -0.81 14.10 16.78
CA GLY A 57 0.52 13.51 16.83
C GLY A 57 1.59 14.55 17.16
N ASN A 58 2.77 14.06 17.51
CA ASN A 58 3.93 14.90 17.79
C ASN A 58 5.18 14.32 17.14
N MET A 59 5.70 15.02 16.14
CA MET A 59 6.89 14.59 15.40
C MET A 59 8.17 14.58 16.24
N GLN A 60 8.31 15.50 17.21
CA GLN A 60 9.50 15.58 18.07
C GLN A 60 9.54 14.43 19.08
N LYS A 61 8.36 13.96 19.49
CA LYS A 61 8.20 12.82 20.42
C LYS A 61 7.98 11.49 19.72
N HIS A 62 7.88 11.48 18.39
CA HIS A 62 7.52 10.31 17.61
C HIS A 62 6.17 9.69 18.02
N GLU A 63 5.18 10.53 18.32
CA GLU A 63 3.84 10.12 18.76
C GLU A 63 2.82 10.27 17.62
N VAL A 64 1.94 9.28 17.47
CA VAL A 64 0.80 9.31 16.55
C VAL A 64 -0.46 8.91 17.31
N ILE A 65 -1.54 9.67 17.17
CA ILE A 65 -2.84 9.36 17.77
C ILE A 65 -3.83 9.06 16.65
N ALA A 66 -4.22 7.80 16.53
CA ALA A 66 -5.24 7.35 15.60
C ALA A 66 -6.56 7.00 16.31
N LYS A 67 -7.66 7.19 15.60
CA LYS A 67 -9.00 6.74 15.98
C LYS A 67 -9.61 5.94 14.85
N TRP A 68 -10.58 5.09 15.16
CA TRP A 68 -11.28 4.26 14.19
C TRP A 68 -12.76 4.57 14.18
N ALA A 69 -13.34 4.69 12.99
CA ALA A 69 -14.77 4.91 12.82
C ALA A 69 -15.60 3.66 13.13
N MET A 70 -15.03 2.46 12.91
CA MET A 70 -15.71 1.18 13.09
C MET A 70 -14.81 0.22 13.88
N HIS A 71 -15.37 -0.53 14.83
CA HIS A 71 -14.61 -1.45 15.68
C HIS A 71 -14.83 -2.91 15.27
N GLY A 72 -13.79 -3.74 15.43
CA GLY A 72 -13.82 -5.17 15.09
C GLY A 72 -13.38 -5.48 13.66
N MET A 73 -13.73 -6.66 13.17
CA MET A 73 -13.33 -7.20 11.86
C MET A 73 -14.16 -6.60 10.72
N ILE A 74 -14.02 -5.30 10.48
CA ILE A 74 -14.79 -4.53 9.50
C ILE A 74 -13.85 -3.80 8.55
N HIS A 75 -14.19 -3.81 7.26
CA HIS A 75 -13.51 -3.03 6.24
C HIS A 75 -14.37 -1.86 5.76
N THR A 76 -13.73 -0.82 5.25
CA THR A 76 -14.42 0.28 4.57
C THR A 76 -14.25 0.18 3.05
N GLY A 77 -15.14 0.86 2.31
CA GLY A 77 -15.13 0.91 0.85
C GLY A 77 -14.30 2.08 0.28
N THR A 78 -13.40 2.66 1.07
CA THR A 78 -12.57 3.77 0.58
C THR A 78 -11.63 3.30 -0.53
N MET A 79 -11.28 4.21 -1.44
CA MET A 79 -10.31 3.93 -2.49
C MET A 79 -8.91 3.80 -1.87
N ILE A 80 -8.14 2.82 -2.34
CA ILE A 80 -6.79 2.53 -1.87
C ILE A 80 -5.78 3.04 -2.89
N PRO A 81 -4.69 3.69 -2.45
CA PRO A 81 -3.65 4.12 -3.37
C PRO A 81 -2.91 2.92 -3.96
N MET A 82 -2.51 3.07 -5.22
CA MET A 82 -1.58 2.17 -5.90
C MET A 82 -0.38 3.00 -6.37
N PHE A 83 0.82 2.48 -6.14
CA PHE A 83 2.07 3.06 -6.59
C PHE A 83 2.79 2.08 -7.51
N SER A 84 3.48 2.61 -8.51
CA SER A 84 4.28 1.82 -9.45
C SER A 84 5.61 2.51 -9.75
N TYR A 85 6.66 1.72 -9.97
CA TYR A 85 7.99 2.19 -10.35
C TYR A 85 8.65 1.22 -11.33
N GLY A 86 9.42 1.74 -12.28
CA GLY A 86 10.12 0.97 -13.30
C GLY A 86 9.41 0.96 -14.67
N PRO A 87 9.90 0.16 -15.63
CA PRO A 87 9.37 0.10 -16.99
C PRO A 87 7.87 -0.26 -17.03
N GLY A 88 7.09 0.50 -17.80
CA GLY A 88 5.65 0.28 -17.97
C GLY A 88 4.78 0.80 -16.82
N SER A 89 5.36 1.47 -15.83
CA SER A 89 4.62 2.11 -14.74
C SER A 89 3.64 3.19 -15.21
N GLU A 90 3.89 3.81 -16.37
CA GLU A 90 3.03 4.78 -17.04
C GLU A 90 1.65 4.21 -17.44
N TYR A 91 1.54 2.89 -17.62
CA TYR A 91 0.28 2.22 -17.94
C TYR A 91 -0.58 1.89 -16.71
N LEU A 92 -0.08 2.21 -15.51
CA LEU A 92 -0.71 1.93 -14.21
C LEU A 92 -1.20 3.21 -13.50
N GLN A 93 -1.49 4.27 -14.27
CA GLN A 93 -1.95 5.55 -13.75
C GLN A 93 -3.48 5.67 -13.72
N GLY A 94 -3.98 6.53 -12.82
CA GLY A 94 -5.41 6.84 -12.71
C GLY A 94 -6.17 5.87 -11.80
N ILE A 95 -7.48 5.78 -12.02
CA ILE A 95 -8.37 4.90 -11.23
C ILE A 95 -8.48 3.56 -11.95
N ILE A 96 -7.98 2.51 -11.31
CA ILE A 96 -7.95 1.15 -11.84
C ILE A 96 -8.79 0.24 -10.94
N LYS A 97 -9.65 -0.60 -11.53
CA LYS A 97 -10.34 -1.63 -10.77
C LYS A 97 -9.34 -2.71 -10.35
N ASN A 98 -9.45 -3.22 -9.14
CA ASN A 98 -8.57 -4.27 -8.64
C ASN A 98 -8.55 -5.52 -9.55
N THR A 99 -9.67 -5.86 -10.20
CA THR A 99 -9.76 -6.95 -11.19
C THR A 99 -8.95 -6.70 -12.46
N ASP A 100 -8.78 -5.43 -12.82
CA ASP A 100 -8.16 -5.05 -14.09
C ASP A 100 -6.62 -5.09 -13.97
N LEU A 101 -6.08 -4.93 -12.75
CA LEU A 101 -4.64 -4.97 -12.48
C LEU A 101 -3.97 -6.25 -13.01
N PHE A 102 -4.65 -7.40 -12.90
CA PHE A 102 -4.17 -8.67 -13.47
C PHE A 102 -3.90 -8.55 -14.97
N PHE A 103 -4.83 -7.93 -15.72
CA PHE A 103 -4.70 -7.78 -17.16
C PHE A 103 -3.63 -6.76 -17.54
N HIS A 104 -3.46 -5.69 -16.75
CA HIS A 104 -2.34 -4.76 -16.93
C HIS A 104 -1.01 -5.48 -16.76
N ILE A 105 -0.83 -6.24 -15.67
CA ILE A 105 0.40 -7.01 -15.41
C ILE A 105 0.66 -8.02 -16.53
N LYS A 106 -0.37 -8.76 -16.96
CA LYS A 106 -0.25 -9.71 -18.07
C LYS A 106 0.29 -9.02 -19.33
N LYS A 107 -0.33 -7.91 -19.74
CA LYS A 107 0.07 -7.18 -20.96
C LYS A 107 1.51 -6.66 -20.86
N LEU A 108 1.93 -6.18 -19.69
CA LEU A 108 3.30 -5.72 -19.45
C LEU A 108 4.32 -6.86 -19.56
N LEU A 109 4.02 -8.03 -18.99
CA LEU A 109 4.91 -9.20 -19.06
C LEU A 109 5.07 -9.77 -20.47
N PHE A 110 4.04 -9.64 -21.31
CA PHE A 110 4.05 -10.16 -22.69
C PHE A 110 4.26 -9.08 -23.75
N ASN A 111 4.65 -7.85 -23.35
CA ASN A 111 4.85 -6.71 -24.24
C ASN A 111 3.66 -6.39 -25.16
N GLU A 112 2.43 -6.55 -24.67
CA GLU A 112 1.19 -6.30 -25.44
C GLU A 112 0.76 -4.81 -25.45
N TYR A 113 1.52 -3.92 -24.79
CA TYR A 113 1.33 -2.47 -24.83
C TYR A 113 2.18 -1.76 -25.90
N MET A 114 3.12 -2.50 -26.51
CA MET A 114 3.98 -2.05 -27.61
C MET A 114 3.57 -2.73 -28.91
#